data_AF-S5MPC8-F1
#
_entry.id   AF-S5MPC8-F1
#
_cell.length_a   1.000
_cell.length_b   1.000
_cell.length_c   1.000
_cell.angle_alpha   90.00
_cell.angle_beta   90.00
_cell.angle_gamma   90.00
#
_symmetry.space_group_name_H-M   'P 1'
#
loop_
_entity.id
_entity.type
_entity.pdbx_description
1 polymer ?
#
loop_
_entity_poly.entity_id
_entity_poly.type
_entity_poly.pdbx_seq_one_letter_code
_entity_poly.pdbx_strand_id
1 'polypeptide(L)'
;MFISISKGTPDGIKIIPVGDIQQKGEFSNMNNISAQDVLTAHRFPAGLAGIIPQNATGLGDPDKARATYGRDEVTPVRRKIMQAVNSDPEIPPSLHLNFTLEDVENTAPAPSDEK
;
A
#
# COMPACT_ATOMS: atom_id res chain seq x y z
N MET A 1 -34.56 -5.23 -18.28
CA MET A 1 -35.92 -4.83 -17.87
C MET A 1 -36.89 -5.83 -18.47
N PHE A 2 -37.60 -6.60 -17.65
CA PHE A 2 -38.64 -7.53 -18.12
C PHE A 2 -40.01 -6.97 -17.74
N ILE A 3 -40.92 -6.91 -18.71
CA ILE A 3 -42.30 -6.46 -18.52
C ILE A 3 -43.19 -7.69 -18.65
N SER A 4 -43.93 -8.04 -17.59
CA SER A 4 -44.94 -9.10 -17.62
C SER A 4 -46.31 -8.50 -17.36
N ILE A 5 -47.24 -8.72 -18.28
CA ILE A 5 -48.61 -8.19 -18.21
C ILE A 5 -49.55 -9.39 -18.01
N SER A 6 -49.97 -9.62 -16.77
CA SER A 6 -51.05 -10.54 -16.46
C SER A 6 -52.35 -9.75 -16.34
N LYS A 7 -53.26 -9.93 -17.32
CA LYS A 7 -54.64 -9.40 -17.33
C LYS A 7 -54.81 -7.86 -17.27
N GLY A 8 -54.24 -7.16 -18.26
CA GLY A 8 -54.87 -6.00 -18.92
C GLY A 8 -55.62 -4.95 -18.09
N THR A 9 -55.19 -4.63 -16.87
CA THR A 9 -55.73 -3.51 -16.08
C THR A 9 -54.79 -2.29 -16.17
N PRO A 10 -55.31 -1.06 -16.31
CA PRO A 10 -54.50 0.16 -16.54
C PRO A 10 -53.51 0.51 -15.42
N ASP A 11 -53.69 -0.03 -14.21
CA ASP A 11 -52.82 0.21 -13.04
C ASP A 11 -51.73 -0.86 -12.84
N GLY A 12 -51.54 -1.78 -13.79
CA GLY A 12 -50.73 -2.98 -13.65
C GLY A 12 -49.21 -2.82 -13.81
N ILE A 13 -48.66 -1.61 -13.94
CA ILE A 13 -47.21 -1.39 -14.09
C ILE A 13 -46.56 -1.43 -12.71
N LYS A 14 -46.34 -2.64 -12.19
CA LYS A 14 -45.44 -2.86 -11.06
C LYS A 14 -44.01 -2.91 -11.60
N ILE A 15 -43.31 -1.78 -11.54
CA ILE A 15 -41.86 -1.74 -11.77
C ILE A 15 -41.23 -2.48 -10.60
N ILE A 16 -40.73 -3.69 -10.83
CA ILE A 16 -39.83 -4.36 -9.90
C ILE A 16 -38.45 -3.74 -10.16
N PRO A 17 -37.91 -2.92 -9.25
CA PRO A 17 -36.54 -2.42 -9.41
C PRO A 17 -35.60 -3.62 -9.32
N VAL A 18 -35.12 -4.11 -10.47
CA VAL A 18 -34.05 -5.10 -10.52
C VAL A 18 -32.75 -4.32 -10.54
N GLY A 19 -32.16 -4.13 -9.37
CA GLY A 19 -30.94 -3.35 -9.21
C GLY A 19 -30.96 -2.59 -7.90
N ASP A 20 -30.64 -3.32 -6.85
CA ASP A 20 -30.53 -2.79 -5.50
C ASP A 20 -29.45 -1.70 -5.46
N ILE A 21 -29.84 -0.48 -5.04
CA ILE A 21 -28.94 0.67 -4.88
C ILE A 21 -28.07 0.52 -3.61
N GLN A 22 -28.17 -0.62 -2.92
CA GLN A 22 -27.35 -1.00 -1.75
C GLN A 22 -25.86 -1.17 -2.02
N GLN A 23 -25.42 -1.30 -3.29
CA GLN A 23 -24.00 -1.61 -3.56
C GLN A 23 -23.03 -0.43 -3.36
N LYS A 24 -23.49 0.82 -3.19
CA LYS A 24 -22.55 1.95 -3.00
C LYS A 24 -21.64 1.80 -1.77
N GLY A 25 -22.16 1.18 -0.69
CA GLY A 25 -21.38 0.85 0.50
C GLY A 25 -20.37 -0.27 0.25
N GLU A 26 -20.79 -1.31 -0.48
CA GLU A 26 -19.93 -2.44 -0.85
C GLU A 26 -18.79 -2.02 -1.77
N PHE A 27 -19.03 -1.16 -2.77
CA PHE A 27 -17.98 -0.66 -3.66
C PHE A 27 -16.93 0.17 -2.93
N SER A 28 -17.35 1.03 -2.01
CA SER A 28 -16.40 1.81 -1.20
C SER A 28 -15.59 0.90 -0.28
N ASN A 29 -16.19 -0.15 0.27
CA ASN A 29 -15.49 -1.12 1.10
C ASN A 29 -14.50 -1.98 0.28
N MET A 30 -14.94 -2.48 -0.88
CA MET A 30 -14.10 -3.23 -1.81
C MET A 30 -12.88 -2.41 -2.27
N ASN A 31 -13.07 -1.14 -2.61
CA ASN A 31 -11.97 -0.26 -3.00
C ASN A 31 -10.94 -0.07 -1.87
N ASN A 32 -11.40 0.08 -0.62
CA ASN A 32 -10.51 0.18 0.52
C ASN A 32 -9.74 -1.13 0.78
N ILE A 33 -10.39 -2.28 0.61
CA ILE A 33 -9.74 -3.59 0.72
C ILE A 33 -8.68 -3.75 -0.38
N SER A 34 -9.01 -3.46 -1.64
CA SER A 34 -8.05 -3.54 -2.74
C SER A 34 -6.84 -2.61 -2.55
N ALA A 35 -7.03 -1.41 -1.99
CA ALA A 35 -5.92 -0.52 -1.68
C ALA A 35 -4.99 -1.11 -0.60
N GLN A 36 -5.56 -1.75 0.43
CA GLN A 36 -4.79 -2.45 1.47
C GLN A 36 -4.06 -3.69 0.92
N ASP A 37 -4.69 -4.43 0.01
CA ASP A 37 -4.07 -5.59 -0.65
C ASP A 37 -2.82 -5.19 -1.44
N VAL A 38 -2.87 -4.08 -2.18
CA VAL A 38 -1.70 -3.57 -2.93
C VAL A 38 -0.55 -3.20 -1.99
N LEU A 39 -0.83 -2.51 -0.88
CA LEU A 39 0.20 -2.17 0.10
C LEU A 39 0.81 -3.41 0.76
N THR A 40 -0.03 -4.38 1.10
CA THR A 40 0.39 -5.64 1.71
C THR A 40 1.27 -6.44 0.75
N ALA A 41 0.89 -6.50 -0.53
CA ALA A 41 1.67 -7.16 -1.57
C ALA A 41 3.07 -6.54 -1.75
N HIS A 42 3.17 -5.22 -1.67
CA HIS A 42 4.45 -4.49 -1.76
C HIS A 42 5.16 -4.32 -0.42
N ARG A 43 4.59 -4.88 0.66
CA ARG A 43 5.08 -4.76 2.05
C ARG A 43 5.32 -3.30 2.46
N PHE A 44 4.57 -2.37 1.87
CA PHE A 44 4.77 -0.93 2.06
C PHE A 44 3.93 -0.42 3.24
N PRO A 45 4.52 0.29 4.23
CA PRO A 45 3.79 0.73 5.41
C PRO A 45 2.66 1.71 5.07
N ALA A 46 1.44 1.41 5.52
CA ALA A 46 0.26 2.25 5.25
C ALA A 46 0.40 3.70 5.77
N GLY A 47 1.14 3.90 6.87
CA GLY A 47 1.43 5.22 7.41
C GLY A 47 2.36 6.06 6.54
N LEU A 48 3.25 5.42 5.77
CA LEU A 48 4.10 6.12 4.80
C LEU A 48 3.40 6.35 3.45
N ALA A 49 2.37 5.56 3.15
CA ALA A 49 1.57 5.66 1.93
C ALA A 49 0.57 6.82 1.93
N GLY A 50 0.45 7.56 3.03
CA GLY A 50 -0.52 8.64 3.16
C GLY A 50 -1.98 8.17 3.16
N ILE A 51 -2.22 6.89 3.46
CA ILE A 51 -3.59 6.36 3.58
C ILE A 51 -4.20 6.84 4.89
N ILE A 52 -5.39 7.44 4.80
CA ILE A 52 -6.20 7.80 5.98
C ILE A 52 -6.76 6.49 6.57
N PRO A 53 -6.37 6.09 7.78
CA PRO A 53 -6.84 4.84 8.36
C PRO A 53 -8.33 4.94 8.70
N GLN A 54 -9.11 3.92 8.35
CA GLN A 54 -10.52 3.84 8.77
C GLN A 54 -10.67 3.55 10.27
N ASN A 55 -9.66 2.91 10.87
CA ASN A 55 -9.59 2.64 12.31
C ASN A 55 -8.26 3.20 12.84
N ALA A 56 -8.30 4.39 13.41
CA ALA A 56 -7.14 5.19 13.81
C ALA A 56 -6.41 4.70 15.08
N THR A 57 -6.26 3.38 15.27
CA THR A 57 -5.46 2.84 16.36
C THR A 57 -4.02 2.66 15.89
N GLY A 58 -3.25 3.75 15.97
CA GLY A 58 -1.79 3.69 16.01
C GLY A 58 -1.09 3.41 14.68
N LEU A 59 -1.19 4.34 13.73
CA LEU A 59 -0.05 4.57 12.85
C LEU A 59 1.07 5.05 13.78
N GLY A 60 2.02 4.18 14.10
CA GLY A 60 3.15 4.52 14.95
C GLY A 60 3.98 5.67 14.38
N ASP A 61 5.12 5.96 15.02
CA ASP A 61 6.03 7.01 14.56
C ASP A 61 6.46 6.78 13.08
N PRO A 62 6.18 7.73 12.17
CA PRO A 62 6.50 7.60 10.75
C PRO A 62 8.01 7.51 10.49
N ASP A 63 8.85 8.12 11.32
CA ASP A 63 10.30 8.04 11.17
C ASP A 63 10.81 6.65 11.56
N LYS A 64 10.23 6.07 12.61
CA LYS A 64 10.50 4.67 12.97
C LYS A 64 10.02 3.70 11.90
N ALA A 65 8.82 3.91 11.35
CA ALA A 65 8.30 3.08 10.26
C ALA A 65 9.18 3.14 9.01
N ARG A 66 9.68 4.34 8.65
CA ARG A 66 10.63 4.54 7.56
C ARG A 66 11.96 3.84 7.83
N ALA A 67 12.50 3.96 9.05
CA ALA A 67 13.75 3.31 9.42
C ALA A 67 13.63 1.77 9.37
N THR A 68 12.57 1.19 9.91
CA THR A 68 12.30 -0.26 9.84
C THR A 68 12.14 -0.73 8.41
N TYR A 69 11.30 -0.05 7.60
CA TYR A 69 11.12 -0.39 6.18
C TYR A 69 12.43 -0.27 5.37
N GLY A 70 13.23 0.75 5.66
CA GLY A 70 14.55 0.94 5.06
C GLY A 70 15.47 -0.26 5.29
N ARG A 71 15.50 -0.78 6.52
CA ARG A 71 16.32 -1.95 6.87
C ARG A 71 15.76 -3.24 6.29
N ASP A 72 14.46 -3.46 6.42
CA ASP A 72 13.84 -4.76 6.16
C ASP A 72 13.55 -4.99 4.67
N GLU A 73 13.30 -3.92 3.90
CA GLU A 73 12.90 -4.02 2.48
C GLU A 73 13.89 -3.32 1.54
N VAL A 74 14.37 -2.12 1.89
CA VAL A 74 15.19 -1.33 0.96
C VAL A 74 16.64 -1.81 0.91
N THR A 75 17.27 -2.03 2.06
CA THR A 75 18.64 -2.56 2.16
C THR A 75 18.85 -3.91 1.45
N PRO A 76 17.99 -4.93 1.60
CA PRO A 76 18.17 -6.19 0.88
C PRO A 76 18.01 -6.02 -0.64
N VAL A 77 17.09 -5.16 -1.11
CA VAL A 77 16.95 -4.86 -2.55
C VAL A 77 18.20 -4.17 -3.08
N ARG A 78 18.75 -3.19 -2.36
CA ARG A 78 20.03 -2.54 -2.70
C ARG A 78 21.16 -3.55 -2.82
N ARG A 79 21.28 -4.47 -1.84
CA ARG A 79 22.28 -5.56 -1.88
C ARG A 79 22.07 -6.46 -3.09
N LYS A 80 20.84 -6.84 -3.41
CA LYS A 80 20.52 -7.68 -4.57
C LYS A 80 20.92 -7.01 -5.89
N ILE A 81 20.66 -5.71 -6.05
CA ILE A 81 21.05 -4.96 -7.24
C ILE A 81 22.58 -4.83 -7.33
N MET A 82 23.25 -4.46 -6.23
CA MET A 82 24.72 -4.41 -6.19
C MET A 82 25.34 -5.75 -6.56
N GLN A 83 24.83 -6.84 -5.97
CA GLN A 83 25.35 -8.16 -6.24
C GLN A 83 25.15 -8.54 -7.70
N ALA A 84 23.95 -8.33 -8.25
CA ALA A 84 23.65 -8.67 -9.64
C ALA A 84 24.58 -7.93 -10.61
N VAL A 85 24.80 -6.63 -10.40
CA VAL A 85 25.67 -5.82 -11.28
C VAL A 85 27.14 -6.13 -11.04
N ASN A 86 27.61 -6.21 -9.79
CA ASN A 86 29.02 -6.42 -9.50
C ASN A 86 29.49 -7.87 -9.72
N SER A 87 28.56 -8.82 -9.87
CA SER A 87 28.90 -10.21 -10.22
C SER A 87 29.08 -10.44 -11.71
N ASP A 88 28.74 -9.45 -12.55
CA ASP A 88 28.84 -9.57 -14.00
C ASP A 88 30.30 -9.45 -14.47
N PRO A 89 30.86 -10.46 -15.16
CA PRO A 89 32.25 -10.44 -15.63
C PRO A 89 32.53 -9.35 -16.69
N GLU A 90 31.50 -8.82 -17.36
CA GLU A 90 31.67 -7.73 -18.34
C GLU A 90 31.82 -6.36 -17.68
N ILE A 91 31.52 -6.25 -16.38
CA ILE A 91 31.54 -4.98 -15.66
C ILE A 91 32.89 -4.81 -14.96
N PRO A 92 33.69 -3.80 -15.36
CA PRO A 92 34.97 -3.54 -14.71
C PRO A 92 34.74 -2.99 -13.28
N PRO A 93 35.72 -3.16 -12.37
CA PRO A 93 35.60 -2.70 -10.97
C PRO A 93 35.29 -1.20 -10.80
N SER A 94 35.66 -0.38 -11.79
CA SER A 94 35.36 1.06 -11.80
C SER A 94 33.88 1.39 -11.96
N LEU A 95 33.08 0.46 -12.49
CA LEU A 95 31.63 0.61 -12.72
C LEU A 95 30.79 -0.17 -11.71
N HIS A 96 31.42 -0.75 -10.67
CA HIS A 96 30.69 -1.44 -9.63
C HIS A 96 29.77 -0.47 -8.87
N LEU A 97 28.54 -0.91 -8.64
CA LEU A 97 27.57 -0.19 -7.84
C LEU A 97 27.91 -0.37 -6.35
N ASN A 98 27.96 0.76 -5.64
CA ASN A 98 28.16 0.80 -4.20
C ASN A 98 27.06 1.67 -3.60
N PHE A 99 26.01 1.04 -3.06
CA PHE A 99 25.01 1.75 -2.28
C PHE A 99 25.52 1.96 -0.86
N THR A 100 25.33 3.15 -0.31
CA THR A 100 25.48 3.39 1.13
C THR A 100 24.42 2.59 1.87
N LEU A 101 24.84 1.54 2.56
CA LEU A 101 23.98 0.75 3.43
C LEU A 101 24.07 1.37 4.82
N GLU A 102 23.14 2.27 5.12
CA GLU A 102 22.99 2.80 6.48
C GLU A 102 22.39 1.70 7.34
N ASP A 103 23.24 0.88 7.95
CA ASP A 103 22.85 0.09 9.10
C ASP A 103 22.62 1.11 10.23
N VAL A 104 21.38 1.52 10.45
CA VAL A 104 21.01 2.55 11.45
C VAL A 104 21.25 2.06 12.89
N GLU A 105 22.24 1.20 13.16
CA GLU A 105 22.56 0.73 14.51
C GLU A 105 23.27 1.79 15.36
N ASN A 106 23.54 2.99 14.83
CA ASN A 106 24.25 4.02 15.60
C ASN A 106 23.89 5.48 15.27
N THR A 107 22.60 5.80 15.15
CA THR A 107 22.16 7.18 15.43
C THR A 107 21.56 7.20 16.82
N ALA A 108 22.42 7.28 17.83
CA ALA A 108 22.00 7.78 19.13
C ALA A 108 21.23 9.10 18.91
N PRO A 109 20.11 9.33 19.61
CA PRO A 109 19.47 10.64 19.55
C PRO A 109 20.52 11.68 19.93
N ALA A 110 20.69 12.69 19.07
CA ALA A 110 21.53 13.84 19.38
C ALA A 110 21.16 14.33 20.80
N PRO A 111 22.13 14.65 21.67
CA PRO A 111 21.82 15.19 22.98
C PRO A 111 20.91 16.38 22.78
N SER A 112 19.72 16.31 23.36
CA SER A 112 18.80 17.44 23.45
C SER A 112 19.54 18.56 24.17
N ASP A 113 20.03 19.52 23.40
CA ASP A 113 20.45 20.83 23.89
C ASP A 113 19.20 21.51 24.47
N GLU A 114 18.92 21.25 25.74
CA GLU A 114 17.98 22.01 26.54
C GLU A 114 18.79 22.89 27.51
N LYS A 115 18.72 24.20 27.22
CA LYS A 115 19.07 25.27 28.15
C LYS A 115 17.93 25.51 29.12
#